data_AF-A0A136LVN6-F1
#
_entry.id   AF-A0A136LVN6-F1
#
_cell.length_a   1.000
_cell.length_b   1.000
_cell.length_c   1.000
_cell.angle_alpha   90.00
_cell.angle_beta   90.00
_cell.angle_gamma   90.00
#
_symmetry.space_group_name_H-M   'P 1'
#
loop_
_entity.id
_entity.type
_entity.pdbx_description
1 polymer ?
#
loop_
_entity_poly.entity_id
_entity_poly.type
_entity_poly.pdbx_seq_one_letter_code
_entity_poly.pdbx_strand_id
1 'polypeptide(L)'
;MCPLLIRLGLTFLAILTGTAGLFLITFRTQLVNQDIYKQGLDESGMYELVTSQLERRLIPDRDNEETQGAFVFLDPILANLDIESLVKQTVDRNIDNAFAWLKDERSDLSVYFPKQELLASYNRDDVVANVMDEFDRRIAELPECTPDQVEIIRSEQHENFQLPSCRPPDPAMVAVLKEELHTTVDQTLGSENLIQTALNEAGLGGIGQETPLATLLENNPDSEDILAQLETAKNYLTAAQAAGWVLLGITLILALVVVVTGQISLKRMISVPAGIFLIAGLLLAVIGLIALQLPDSALNLLPLPDDGGQEILAFREPLENIIRFIIPKLFELTLYTGVALFTVSLLFRIAALLIKAPPREAKTETAAPAPAAA
;
A
#
# COMPACT_ATOMS: atom_id res chain seq x y z
N MET A 1 46.02 27.85 16.29
CA MET A 1 45.50 27.03 15.18
C MET A 1 44.44 26.00 15.62
N CYS A 2 44.54 25.35 16.79
CA CYS A 2 43.53 24.39 17.29
C CYS A 2 42.05 24.84 17.35
N PRO A 3 41.68 26.06 17.79
CA PRO A 3 40.27 26.38 18.02
C PRO A 3 39.45 26.54 16.73
N LEU A 4 40.10 26.84 15.60
CA LEU A 4 39.44 26.94 14.31
C LEU A 4 39.07 25.55 13.77
N LEU A 5 40.01 24.60 13.85
CA LEU A 5 39.81 23.22 13.40
C LEU A 5 38.71 22.52 14.19
N ILE A 6 38.69 22.71 15.52
CA ILE A 6 37.65 22.14 16.40
C ILE A 6 36.27 22.68 16.01
N ARG A 7 36.13 23.99 15.80
CA ARG A 7 34.84 24.60 15.39
C ARG A 7 34.38 24.11 14.02
N LEU A 8 35.31 23.95 13.08
CA LEU A 8 35.00 23.46 11.74
C LEU A 8 34.54 22.00 11.79
N GLY A 9 35.20 21.16 12.60
CA GLY A 9 34.78 19.78 12.86
C GLY A 9 33.40 19.67 13.52
N LEU A 10 33.12 20.47 14.55
CA LEU A 10 31.82 20.50 15.21
C LEU A 10 30.70 20.97 14.27
N THR A 11 30.98 21.97 13.43
CA THR A 11 30.03 22.49 12.44
C THR A 11 29.73 21.43 11.38
N PHE A 12 30.75 20.74 10.88
CA PHE A 12 30.58 19.62 9.93
C PHE A 12 29.74 18.50 10.54
N LEU A 13 30.02 18.12 11.79
CA LEU A 13 29.26 17.09 12.49
C LEU A 13 27.80 17.50 12.71
N ALA A 14 27.53 18.78 13.01
CA ALA A 14 26.17 19.32 13.13
C ALA A 14 25.41 19.24 11.79
N ILE A 15 26.06 19.58 10.68
CA ILE A 15 25.45 19.45 9.34
C ILE A 15 25.11 17.99 9.05
N LEU A 16 26.05 17.08 9.30
CA LEU A 16 25.88 15.66 9.00
C LEU A 16 24.78 15.02 9.84
N THR A 17 24.78 15.26 11.15
CA THR A 17 23.75 14.76 12.07
C THR A 17 22.38 15.38 11.77
N GLY A 18 22.31 16.68 11.45
CA GLY A 18 21.04 17.35 11.14
C GLY A 18 20.42 16.87 9.84
N THR A 19 21.25 16.68 8.81
CA THR A 19 20.82 16.14 7.51
C THR A 19 20.31 14.71 7.67
N ALA A 20 21.07 13.84 8.34
CA ALA A 20 20.68 12.46 8.57
C ALA A 20 19.42 12.35 9.44
N GLY A 21 19.32 13.16 10.51
CA GLY A 21 18.15 13.15 11.40
C GLY A 21 16.87 13.58 10.70
N LEU A 22 16.91 14.67 9.93
CA LEU A 22 15.78 15.13 9.14
C LEU A 22 15.38 14.11 8.07
N PHE A 23 16.36 13.55 7.35
CA PHE A 23 16.12 12.52 6.34
C PHE A 23 15.38 11.32 6.91
N LEU A 24 15.84 10.77 8.05
CA LEU A 24 15.19 9.62 8.69
C LEU A 24 13.75 9.93 9.10
N ILE A 25 13.48 11.11 9.65
CA ILE A 25 12.14 11.52 10.08
C ILE A 25 11.22 11.71 8.87
N THR A 26 11.66 12.41 7.83
CA THR A 26 10.83 12.68 6.64
C THR A 26 10.57 11.40 5.86
N PHE A 27 11.60 10.57 5.66
CA PHE A 27 11.47 9.28 4.99
C PHE A 27 10.51 8.37 5.73
N ARG A 28 10.66 8.19 7.05
CA ARG A 28 9.73 7.40 7.86
C ARG A 28 8.31 7.94 7.74
N THR A 29 8.12 9.26 7.86
CA THR A 29 6.78 9.87 7.82
C THR A 29 6.05 9.52 6.54
N GLN A 30 6.74 9.51 5.39
CA GLN A 30 6.12 9.05 4.14
C GLN A 30 6.01 7.53 4.04
N LEU A 31 6.97 6.77 4.56
CA LEU A 31 6.90 5.32 4.55
C LEU A 31 5.72 4.78 5.37
N VAL A 32 5.33 5.47 6.45
CA VAL A 32 4.15 5.11 7.26
C VAL A 32 2.88 5.87 6.84
N ASN A 33 2.90 6.51 5.66
CA ASN A 33 1.73 7.18 5.10
C ASN A 33 0.94 6.20 4.24
N GLN A 34 -0.10 5.59 4.82
CA GLN A 34 -0.96 4.60 4.17
C GLN A 34 -1.61 5.11 2.87
N ASP A 35 -1.86 6.42 2.75
CA ASP A 35 -2.52 6.99 1.58
C ASP A 35 -1.66 6.86 0.31
N ILE A 36 -0.33 6.88 0.45
CA ILE A 36 0.60 6.65 -0.68
C ILE A 36 0.43 5.25 -1.24
N TYR A 37 0.20 4.25 -0.37
CA TYR A 37 0.08 2.85 -0.76
C TYR A 37 -1.29 2.56 -1.37
N LYS A 38 -2.36 3.12 -0.78
CA LYS A 38 -3.72 3.05 -1.32
C LYS A 38 -3.82 3.69 -2.71
N GLN A 39 -3.27 4.89 -2.86
CA GLN A 39 -3.21 5.57 -4.15
C GLN A 39 -2.37 4.81 -5.18
N GLY A 40 -1.23 4.24 -4.75
CA GLY A 40 -0.40 3.41 -5.62
C GLY A 40 -1.12 2.16 -6.12
N LEU A 41 -1.94 1.52 -5.29
CA LEU A 41 -2.77 0.38 -5.69
C LEU A 41 -3.87 0.81 -6.67
N ASP A 42 -4.56 1.91 -6.39
CA ASP A 42 -5.59 2.48 -7.28
C ASP A 42 -5.04 2.83 -8.67
N GLU A 43 -3.85 3.42 -8.75
CA GLU A 43 -3.22 3.81 -10.02
C GLU A 43 -2.60 2.63 -10.79
N SER A 44 -2.38 1.49 -10.13
CA SER A 44 -1.68 0.33 -10.73
C SER A 44 -2.55 -0.64 -11.52
N GLY A 45 -3.88 -0.56 -11.39
CA GLY A 45 -4.80 -1.56 -11.94
C GLY A 45 -4.81 -2.90 -11.19
N MET A 46 -4.15 -2.98 -10.02
CA MET A 46 -4.08 -4.22 -9.23
C MET A 46 -5.47 -4.74 -8.82
N TYR A 47 -6.41 -3.85 -8.50
CA TYR A 47 -7.77 -4.22 -8.11
C TYR A 47 -8.54 -4.89 -9.27
N GLU A 48 -8.44 -4.32 -10.47
CA GLU A 48 -9.03 -4.88 -11.68
C GLU A 48 -8.39 -6.23 -12.02
N LEU A 49 -7.06 -6.34 -11.92
CA LEU A 49 -6.35 -7.60 -12.17
C LEU A 49 -6.79 -8.70 -11.20
N VAL A 50 -6.79 -8.43 -9.89
CA VAL A 50 -7.20 -9.41 -8.87
C VAL A 50 -8.64 -9.85 -9.11
N THR A 51 -9.55 -8.92 -9.41
CA THR A 51 -10.94 -9.23 -9.72
C THR A 51 -11.05 -10.11 -10.96
N SER A 52 -10.36 -9.77 -12.05
CA SER A 52 -10.37 -10.57 -13.27
C SER A 52 -9.79 -11.99 -13.09
N GLN A 53 -8.78 -12.15 -12.22
CA GLN A 53 -8.20 -13.46 -11.89
C GLN A 53 -9.14 -14.30 -11.01
N LEU A 54 -9.84 -13.67 -10.07
CA LEU A 54 -10.89 -14.31 -9.28
C LEU A 54 -12.02 -14.80 -10.18
N GLU A 55 -12.49 -13.96 -11.10
CA GLU A 55 -13.52 -14.33 -12.08
C GLU A 55 -13.07 -15.52 -12.95
N ARG A 56 -11.84 -15.49 -13.48
CA ARG A 56 -11.29 -16.59 -14.29
C ARG A 56 -11.14 -17.90 -13.53
N ARG A 57 -10.78 -17.86 -12.24
CA ARG A 57 -10.64 -19.06 -11.42
C ARG A 57 -11.98 -19.63 -10.95
N LEU A 58 -12.99 -18.77 -10.75
CA LEU A 58 -14.35 -19.19 -10.42
C LEU A 58 -15.10 -19.71 -11.66
N ILE A 59 -14.68 -19.32 -12.87
CA ILE A 59 -15.20 -19.80 -14.15
C ILE A 59 -14.05 -20.37 -15.00
N PRO A 60 -13.53 -21.57 -14.65
CA PRO A 60 -12.29 -22.08 -15.25
C PRO A 60 -12.38 -22.45 -16.74
N ASP A 61 -13.54 -22.37 -17.41
CA ASP A 61 -13.70 -22.93 -18.77
C ASP A 61 -14.77 -22.22 -19.63
N ARG A 62 -14.67 -20.89 -19.77
CA ARG A 62 -15.62 -20.09 -20.58
C ARG A 62 -15.64 -20.48 -22.08
N ASP A 63 -14.59 -21.15 -22.56
CA ASP A 63 -14.36 -21.48 -23.97
C ASP A 63 -14.70 -22.93 -24.35
N ASN A 64 -15.24 -23.73 -23.42
CA ASN A 64 -15.54 -25.15 -23.65
C ASN A 64 -17.06 -25.37 -23.80
N GLU A 65 -17.52 -25.73 -25.00
CA GLU A 65 -18.95 -25.81 -25.37
C GLU A 65 -19.73 -26.90 -24.59
N GLU A 66 -19.07 -27.99 -24.18
CA GLU A 66 -19.72 -29.10 -23.46
C GLU A 66 -20.09 -28.76 -22.00
N THR A 67 -19.43 -27.77 -21.40
CA THR A 67 -19.63 -27.41 -20.00
C THR A 67 -20.60 -26.25 -19.81
N GLN A 68 -20.91 -25.49 -20.87
CA GLN A 68 -21.76 -24.28 -20.83
C GLN A 68 -23.08 -24.45 -20.06
N GLY A 69 -23.68 -25.64 -20.07
CA GLY A 69 -24.94 -25.93 -19.39
C GLY A 69 -24.91 -25.73 -17.86
N ALA A 70 -23.75 -25.91 -17.21
CA ALA A 70 -23.59 -25.73 -15.76
C ALA A 70 -23.09 -24.31 -15.38
N PHE A 71 -22.52 -23.56 -16.32
CA PHE A 71 -21.87 -22.25 -16.07
C PHE A 71 -22.76 -21.03 -16.29
N VAL A 72 -23.97 -21.20 -16.86
CA VAL A 72 -24.97 -20.12 -17.02
C VAL A 72 -25.37 -19.50 -15.67
N PHE A 73 -25.12 -20.19 -14.56
CA PHE A 73 -25.63 -19.85 -13.24
C PHE A 73 -24.62 -19.13 -12.32
N LEU A 74 -23.33 -19.12 -12.67
CA LEU A 74 -22.27 -18.48 -11.87
C LEU A 74 -22.09 -16.98 -12.21
N ASP A 75 -22.23 -16.60 -13.48
CA ASP A 75 -22.11 -15.20 -13.95
C ASP A 75 -23.08 -14.25 -13.19
N PRO A 76 -24.38 -14.57 -13.02
CA PRO A 76 -25.30 -13.72 -12.26
C PRO A 76 -25.02 -13.66 -10.75
N ILE A 77 -24.46 -14.73 -10.18
CA ILE A 77 -24.07 -14.79 -8.77
C ILE A 77 -22.87 -13.88 -8.52
N LEU A 78 -21.87 -13.90 -9.42
CA LEU A 78 -20.69 -13.04 -9.34
C LEU A 78 -21.02 -11.57 -9.61
N ALA A 79 -21.90 -11.29 -10.56
CA ALA A 79 -22.37 -9.93 -10.87
C ALA A 79 -23.13 -9.28 -9.69
N ASN A 80 -23.82 -10.06 -8.87
CA ASN A 80 -24.52 -9.56 -7.69
C ASN A 80 -23.60 -9.24 -6.49
N LEU A 81 -22.39 -9.81 -6.46
CA LEU A 81 -21.52 -9.75 -5.29
C LEU A 81 -20.63 -8.50 -5.22
N ASP A 82 -20.69 -7.58 -6.18
CA ASP A 82 -19.84 -6.37 -6.30
C ASP A 82 -18.38 -6.65 -5.85
N ILE A 83 -17.81 -7.70 -6.45
CA ILE A 83 -16.56 -8.33 -6.01
C ILE A 83 -15.41 -7.32 -6.01
N GLU A 84 -15.39 -6.41 -7.00
CA GLU A 84 -14.37 -5.36 -7.10
C GLU A 84 -14.40 -4.42 -5.88
N SER A 85 -15.58 -3.91 -5.52
CA SER A 85 -15.77 -3.04 -4.35
C SER A 85 -15.38 -3.76 -3.05
N LEU A 86 -15.78 -5.02 -2.92
CA LEU A 86 -15.45 -5.84 -1.76
C LEU A 86 -13.95 -6.13 -1.64
N VAL A 87 -13.28 -6.44 -2.76
CA VAL A 87 -11.82 -6.61 -2.82
C VAL A 87 -11.13 -5.31 -2.42
N LYS A 88 -11.54 -4.17 -2.99
CA LYS A 88 -10.97 -2.86 -2.67
C LYS A 88 -11.14 -2.52 -1.18
N GLN A 89 -12.34 -2.64 -0.63
CA GLN A 89 -12.61 -2.39 0.79
C GLN A 89 -11.77 -3.30 1.69
N THR A 90 -11.64 -4.57 1.32
CA THR A 90 -10.86 -5.55 2.07
C THR A 90 -9.38 -5.19 2.08
N VAL A 91 -8.81 -4.87 0.92
CA VAL A 91 -7.40 -4.49 0.81
C VAL A 91 -7.12 -3.17 1.52
N ASP A 92 -7.95 -2.15 1.33
CA ASP A 92 -7.79 -0.85 1.98
C ASP A 92 -7.82 -0.98 3.51
N ARG A 93 -8.69 -1.84 4.04
CA ARG A 93 -8.77 -2.10 5.49
C ARG A 93 -7.61 -2.92 6.01
N ASN A 94 -7.09 -3.86 5.22
CA ASN A 94 -5.87 -4.58 5.54
C ASN A 94 -4.64 -3.66 5.55
N ILE A 95 -4.58 -2.69 4.64
CA ILE A 95 -3.56 -1.64 4.67
C ILE A 95 -3.69 -0.82 5.96
N ASP A 96 -4.91 -0.37 6.30
CA ASP A 96 -5.10 0.37 7.56
C ASP A 96 -4.66 -0.43 8.79
N ASN A 97 -4.99 -1.73 8.85
CA ASN A 97 -4.56 -2.61 9.94
C ASN A 97 -3.03 -2.76 9.99
N ALA A 98 -2.38 -2.96 8.84
CA ALA A 98 -0.92 -3.06 8.75
C ALA A 98 -0.23 -1.78 9.20
N PHE A 99 -0.73 -0.62 8.76
CA PHE A 99 -0.16 0.67 9.14
C PHE A 99 -0.45 1.04 10.59
N ALA A 100 -1.63 0.68 11.13
CA ALA A 100 -1.93 0.83 12.56
C ALA A 100 -0.98 -0.03 13.41
N TRP A 101 -0.69 -1.26 12.99
CA TRP A 101 0.29 -2.12 13.65
C TRP A 101 1.73 -1.57 13.55
N LEU A 102 2.14 -1.06 12.37
CA LEU A 102 3.45 -0.40 12.18
C LEU A 102 3.60 0.88 13.01
N LYS A 103 2.50 1.57 13.31
CA LYS A 103 2.46 2.80 14.14
C LYS A 103 2.30 2.53 15.65
N ASP A 104 2.30 1.26 16.07
CA ASP A 104 2.01 0.84 17.45
C ASP A 104 0.61 1.23 17.96
N GLU A 105 -0.34 1.47 17.05
CA GLU A 105 -1.76 1.71 17.37
C GLU A 105 -2.52 0.38 17.60
N ARG A 106 -1.99 -0.73 17.04
CA ARG A 106 -2.44 -2.11 17.28
C ARG A 106 -1.28 -2.98 17.79
N SER A 107 -1.59 -3.90 18.70
CA SER A 107 -0.62 -4.87 19.26
C SER A 107 -0.18 -5.93 18.26
N ASP A 108 -1.06 -6.27 17.31
CA ASP A 108 -0.94 -7.42 16.43
C ASP A 108 -1.37 -7.06 15.01
N LEU A 109 -0.66 -7.64 14.04
CA LEU A 109 -1.01 -7.54 12.63
C LEU A 109 -2.22 -8.44 12.37
N SER A 110 -3.36 -7.82 12.09
CA SER A 110 -4.64 -8.49 11.88
C SER A 110 -5.07 -8.37 10.42
N VAL A 111 -5.48 -9.50 9.85
CA VAL A 111 -6.07 -9.57 8.52
C VAL A 111 -7.57 -9.39 8.66
N TYR A 112 -8.10 -8.39 7.97
CA TYR A 112 -9.52 -8.18 7.81
C TYR A 112 -10.05 -9.03 6.65
N PHE A 113 -11.15 -9.74 6.91
CA PHE A 113 -11.92 -10.46 5.91
C PHE A 113 -13.40 -10.15 6.12
N PRO A 114 -14.13 -9.63 5.11
CA PRO A 114 -15.51 -9.16 5.25
C PRO A 114 -16.52 -10.31 5.32
N LYS A 115 -16.27 -11.33 6.16
CA LYS A 115 -17.08 -12.56 6.23
C LYS A 115 -18.55 -12.27 6.48
N GLN A 116 -18.86 -11.40 7.44
CA GLN A 116 -20.25 -11.07 7.76
C GLN A 116 -20.94 -10.30 6.64
N GLU A 117 -20.22 -9.40 5.98
CA GLU A 117 -20.71 -8.60 4.86
C GLU A 117 -20.98 -9.52 3.65
N LEU A 118 -20.08 -10.46 3.36
CA LEU A 118 -20.27 -11.52 2.35
C LEU A 118 -21.46 -12.43 2.66
N LEU A 119 -21.60 -12.87 3.92
CA LEU A 119 -22.73 -13.71 4.31
C LEU A 119 -24.06 -12.93 4.29
N ALA A 120 -24.03 -11.62 4.51
CA ALA A 120 -25.20 -10.74 4.48
C ALA A 120 -25.57 -10.29 3.06
N SER A 121 -24.61 -10.18 2.14
CA SER A 121 -24.86 -9.88 0.72
C SER A 121 -25.45 -11.07 -0.03
N TYR A 122 -25.36 -12.27 0.54
CA TYR A 122 -26.04 -13.44 0.02
C TYR A 122 -27.53 -13.40 0.32
N ASN A 123 -28.33 -13.14 -0.71
CA ASN A 123 -29.77 -13.36 -0.69
C ASN A 123 -30.13 -14.50 -1.65
N ARG A 124 -30.61 -15.62 -1.08
CA ARG A 124 -31.04 -16.79 -1.86
C ARG A 124 -32.11 -16.42 -2.88
N ASP A 125 -33.09 -15.59 -2.49
CA ASP A 125 -34.23 -15.28 -3.36
C ASP A 125 -33.78 -14.43 -4.55
N ASP A 126 -32.81 -13.53 -4.37
CA ASP A 126 -32.24 -12.72 -5.45
C ASP A 126 -31.40 -13.58 -6.41
N VAL A 127 -30.65 -14.56 -5.88
CA VAL A 127 -29.90 -15.53 -6.71
C VAL A 127 -30.86 -16.38 -7.54
N VAL A 128 -31.93 -16.90 -6.93
CA VAL A 128 -32.96 -17.67 -7.63
C VAL A 128 -33.61 -16.81 -8.71
N ALA A 129 -34.02 -15.57 -8.39
CA ALA A 129 -34.63 -14.66 -9.34
C ALA A 129 -33.71 -14.38 -10.55
N ASN A 130 -32.43 -14.08 -10.30
CA ASN A 130 -31.47 -13.81 -11.37
C ASN A 130 -31.20 -15.04 -12.25
N VAL A 131 -31.13 -16.24 -11.66
CA VAL A 131 -30.99 -17.49 -12.42
C VAL A 131 -32.21 -17.72 -13.31
N MET A 132 -33.43 -17.45 -12.80
CA MET A 132 -34.66 -17.58 -13.58
C MET A 132 -34.76 -16.55 -14.71
N ASP A 133 -34.35 -15.30 -14.46
CA ASP A 133 -34.34 -14.24 -15.47
C ASP A 133 -33.33 -14.55 -16.59
N GLU A 134 -32.14 -15.04 -16.25
CA GLU A 134 -31.11 -15.43 -17.22
C GLU A 134 -31.54 -16.66 -18.04
N PHE A 135 -32.24 -17.62 -17.42
CA PHE A 135 -32.85 -18.75 -18.14
C PHE A 135 -33.87 -18.26 -19.17
N ASP A 136 -34.80 -17.38 -18.78
CA ASP A 136 -35.82 -16.84 -19.69
C ASP A 136 -35.17 -16.10 -20.87
N ARG A 137 -34.13 -15.30 -20.58
CA ARG A 137 -33.37 -14.56 -21.61
C ARG A 137 -32.70 -15.52 -22.60
N ARG A 138 -31.96 -16.52 -22.11
CA ARG A 138 -31.23 -17.45 -22.97
C ARG A 138 -32.15 -18.34 -23.80
N ILE A 139 -33.20 -18.90 -23.18
CA ILE A 139 -34.19 -19.71 -23.91
C ILE A 139 -34.86 -18.91 -25.03
N ALA A 140 -35.09 -17.61 -24.84
CA ALA A 140 -35.64 -16.74 -25.88
C ALA A 140 -34.65 -16.47 -27.04
N GLU A 141 -33.35 -16.52 -26.79
CA GLU A 141 -32.28 -16.29 -27.78
C GLU A 141 -31.94 -17.56 -28.59
N LEU A 142 -32.33 -18.75 -28.12
CA LEU A 142 -32.04 -20.02 -28.79
C LEU A 142 -32.92 -20.28 -30.03
N PRO A 143 -32.38 -20.97 -31.06
CA PRO A 143 -33.16 -21.39 -32.21
C PRO A 143 -34.23 -22.42 -31.81
N GLU A 144 -35.36 -22.44 -32.52
CA GLU A 144 -36.46 -23.38 -32.24
C GLU A 144 -36.04 -24.84 -32.50
N CYS A 145 -36.40 -25.74 -31.59
CA CYS A 145 -36.05 -27.16 -31.67
C CYS A 145 -36.76 -27.89 -32.82
N THR A 146 -36.06 -28.84 -33.44
CA THR A 146 -36.68 -29.85 -34.32
C THR A 146 -37.46 -30.89 -33.51
N PRO A 147 -38.39 -31.64 -34.13
CA PRO A 147 -39.13 -32.70 -33.44
C PRO A 147 -38.24 -33.76 -32.78
N ASP A 148 -37.12 -34.11 -33.41
CA ASP A 148 -36.18 -35.10 -32.87
C ASP A 148 -35.46 -34.55 -31.62
N GLN A 149 -35.11 -33.26 -31.61
CA GLN A 149 -34.50 -32.59 -30.45
C GLN A 149 -35.47 -32.46 -29.28
N VAL A 150 -36.76 -32.24 -29.54
CA VAL A 150 -37.81 -32.19 -28.50
C VAL A 150 -37.94 -33.56 -27.80
N GLU A 151 -37.81 -34.66 -28.54
CA GLU A 151 -37.88 -36.00 -27.97
C GLU A 151 -36.64 -36.33 -27.12
N ILE A 152 -35.45 -35.86 -27.53
CA ILE A 152 -34.21 -35.97 -26.75
C ILE A 152 -34.37 -35.25 -25.40
N ILE A 153 -34.82 -33.98 -25.42
CA ILE A 153 -35.07 -33.21 -24.21
C ILE A 153 -36.02 -33.95 -23.27
N ARG A 154 -37.13 -34.48 -23.81
CA ARG A 154 -38.12 -35.25 -23.02
C ARG A 154 -37.53 -36.52 -22.40
N SER A 155 -36.57 -37.16 -23.07
CA SER A 155 -35.95 -38.41 -22.61
C SER A 155 -34.79 -38.22 -21.63
N GLU A 156 -34.12 -37.07 -21.65
CA GLU A 156 -32.94 -36.75 -20.84
C GLU A 156 -33.27 -36.01 -19.52
N GLN A 157 -34.55 -35.70 -19.28
CA GLN A 157 -35.07 -34.96 -18.12
C GLN A 157 -34.82 -35.56 -16.73
N HIS A 158 -34.01 -36.61 -16.59
CA HIS A 158 -33.93 -37.40 -15.34
C HIS A 158 -32.58 -37.37 -14.63
N GLU A 159 -31.50 -36.90 -15.24
CA GLU A 159 -30.19 -36.84 -14.58
C GLU A 159 -29.45 -35.53 -14.90
N ASN A 160 -29.38 -34.63 -13.90
CA ASN A 160 -28.72 -33.31 -13.92
C ASN A 160 -29.30 -32.33 -14.95
N PHE A 161 -29.88 -31.22 -14.47
CA PHE A 161 -30.41 -30.18 -15.35
C PHE A 161 -29.32 -29.62 -16.26
N GLN A 162 -29.56 -29.69 -17.57
CA GLN A 162 -28.75 -29.04 -18.59
C GLN A 162 -29.64 -28.12 -19.42
N LEU A 163 -29.17 -26.91 -19.67
CA LEU A 163 -29.87 -25.99 -20.57
C LEU A 163 -29.89 -26.62 -21.98
N PRO A 164 -31.06 -26.77 -22.62
CA PRO A 164 -31.12 -27.33 -23.97
C PRO A 164 -30.43 -26.41 -24.97
N SER A 165 -29.89 -26.99 -26.05
CA SER A 165 -29.23 -26.24 -27.13
C SER A 165 -30.21 -25.54 -28.09
N CYS A 166 -31.52 -25.74 -27.90
CA CYS A 166 -32.59 -25.16 -28.70
C CYS A 166 -33.82 -24.85 -27.82
N ARG A 167 -34.71 -23.99 -28.31
CA ARG A 167 -35.97 -23.61 -27.64
C ARG A 167 -37.10 -24.55 -28.04
N PRO A 168 -37.74 -25.26 -27.08
CA PRO A 168 -38.93 -26.05 -27.38
C PRO A 168 -40.07 -25.16 -27.92
N PRO A 169 -40.80 -25.60 -28.96
CA PRO A 169 -41.94 -24.83 -29.49
C PRO A 169 -43.16 -24.84 -28.57
N ASP A 170 -43.25 -25.82 -27.65
CA ASP A 170 -44.34 -25.95 -26.69
C ASP A 170 -44.06 -25.14 -25.41
N PRO A 171 -44.88 -24.11 -25.10
CA PRO A 171 -44.74 -23.34 -23.86
C PRO A 171 -44.85 -24.18 -22.59
N ALA A 172 -45.59 -25.31 -22.62
CA ALA A 172 -45.70 -26.20 -21.48
C ALA A 172 -44.36 -26.89 -21.18
N MET A 173 -43.59 -27.25 -22.21
CA MET A 173 -42.27 -27.86 -22.03
C MET A 173 -41.24 -26.86 -21.49
N VAL A 174 -41.30 -25.60 -21.93
CA VAL A 174 -40.47 -24.52 -21.36
C VAL A 174 -40.78 -24.31 -19.87
N ALA A 175 -42.06 -24.37 -19.47
CA ALA A 175 -42.45 -24.27 -18.07
C ALA A 175 -41.94 -25.45 -17.22
N VAL A 176 -41.93 -26.68 -17.76
CA VAL A 176 -41.36 -27.85 -17.08
C VAL A 176 -39.85 -27.68 -16.87
N LEU A 177 -39.12 -27.26 -17.90
CA LEU A 177 -37.68 -26.98 -17.78
C LEU A 177 -37.38 -25.90 -16.74
N LYS A 178 -38.21 -24.86 -16.68
CA LYS A 178 -38.09 -23.80 -15.68
C LYS A 178 -38.32 -24.31 -14.25
N GLU A 179 -39.30 -25.18 -14.07
CA GLU A 179 -39.60 -25.80 -12.76
C GLU A 179 -38.50 -26.79 -12.33
N GLU A 180 -37.95 -27.56 -13.26
CA GLU A 180 -36.80 -28.44 -13.03
C GLU A 180 -35.54 -27.64 -12.66
N LEU A 181 -35.30 -26.51 -13.32
CA LEU A 181 -34.24 -25.58 -12.94
C LEU A 181 -34.49 -25.04 -11.53
N HIS A 182 -35.70 -24.57 -11.23
CA HIS A 182 -36.05 -24.05 -9.91
C HIS A 182 -35.83 -25.10 -8.81
N THR A 183 -36.25 -26.34 -9.06
CA THR A 183 -36.04 -27.46 -8.15
C THR A 183 -34.55 -27.79 -7.98
N THR A 184 -33.78 -27.76 -9.07
CA THR A 184 -32.33 -28.01 -9.04
C THR A 184 -31.62 -26.92 -8.23
N VAL A 185 -31.91 -25.66 -8.52
CA VAL A 185 -31.39 -24.50 -7.78
C VAL A 185 -31.79 -24.60 -6.31
N ASP A 186 -33.04 -24.90 -6.00
CA ASP A 186 -33.51 -25.07 -4.63
C ASP A 186 -32.82 -26.22 -3.89
N GLN A 187 -32.52 -27.32 -4.57
CA GLN A 187 -31.77 -28.44 -3.99
C GLN A 187 -30.30 -28.08 -3.76
N THR A 188 -29.67 -27.36 -4.70
CA THR A 188 -28.28 -26.87 -4.56
C THR A 188 -28.16 -25.80 -3.47
N LEU A 189 -29.16 -24.93 -3.32
CA LEU A 189 -29.18 -23.83 -2.34
C LEU A 189 -29.83 -24.23 -0.99
N GLY A 190 -30.43 -25.41 -0.91
CA GLY A 190 -31.41 -25.76 0.13
C GLY A 190 -30.86 -26.22 1.47
N SER A 191 -29.55 -26.48 1.60
CA SER A 191 -28.97 -27.04 2.84
C SER A 191 -27.86 -26.24 3.48
N GLU A 192 -27.15 -25.39 2.73
CA GLU A 192 -26.03 -24.61 3.27
C GLU A 192 -25.97 -23.23 2.62
N ASN A 193 -25.54 -22.22 3.38
CA ASN A 193 -25.15 -20.95 2.79
C ASN A 193 -23.94 -21.25 1.89
N LEU A 194 -24.12 -21.22 0.56
CA LEU A 194 -23.07 -21.56 -0.41
C LEU A 194 -21.76 -20.81 -0.14
N ILE A 195 -21.87 -19.55 0.30
CA ILE A 195 -20.70 -18.76 0.70
C ILE A 195 -20.05 -19.38 1.94
N GLN A 196 -20.82 -19.77 2.96
CA GLN A 196 -20.27 -20.43 4.14
C GLN A 196 -19.62 -21.79 3.81
N THR A 197 -20.17 -22.57 2.89
CA THR A 197 -19.59 -23.83 2.42
C THR A 197 -18.30 -23.57 1.64
N ALA A 198 -18.31 -22.65 0.67
CA ALA A 198 -17.12 -22.26 -0.08
C ALA A 198 -16.01 -21.71 0.82
N LEU A 199 -16.36 -20.91 1.84
CA LEU A 199 -15.41 -20.43 2.84
C LEU A 199 -14.82 -21.58 3.66
N ASN A 200 -15.63 -22.56 4.08
CA ASN A 200 -15.15 -23.72 4.83
C ASN A 200 -14.21 -24.58 3.98
N GLU A 201 -14.56 -24.84 2.72
CA GLU A 201 -13.73 -25.60 1.77
C GLU A 201 -12.41 -24.89 1.44
N ALA A 202 -12.44 -23.57 1.32
CA ALA A 202 -11.24 -22.74 1.14
C ALA A 202 -10.38 -22.61 2.43
N GLY A 203 -10.78 -23.24 3.54
CA GLY A 203 -10.10 -23.11 4.84
C GLY A 203 -10.30 -21.75 5.52
N LEU A 204 -11.15 -20.89 4.97
CA LEU A 204 -11.50 -19.57 5.49
C LEU A 204 -12.67 -19.61 6.50
N GLY A 205 -13.27 -20.78 6.71
CA GLY A 205 -14.42 -21.00 7.58
C GLY A 205 -14.21 -20.57 9.04
N GLY A 206 -13.00 -20.75 9.56
CA GLY A 206 -12.61 -20.37 10.93
C GLY A 206 -12.13 -18.92 11.08
N ILE A 207 -12.00 -18.18 9.98
CA ILE A 207 -11.48 -16.80 9.99
C ILE A 207 -12.59 -15.86 10.47
N GLY A 208 -12.29 -15.09 11.51
CA GLY A 208 -13.14 -14.00 12.00
C GLY A 208 -13.00 -12.75 11.14
N GLN A 209 -13.83 -11.74 11.39
CA GLN A 209 -13.77 -10.48 10.61
C GLN A 209 -12.42 -9.77 10.73
N GLU A 210 -11.77 -9.86 11.90
CA GLU A 210 -10.37 -9.50 12.09
C GLU A 210 -9.67 -10.70 12.73
N THR A 211 -8.72 -11.30 12.03
CA THR A 211 -7.98 -12.47 12.50
C THR A 211 -6.49 -12.15 12.54
N PRO A 212 -5.78 -12.40 13.66
CA PRO A 212 -4.35 -12.19 13.72
C PRO A 212 -3.63 -12.99 12.62
N LEU A 213 -2.68 -12.36 11.93
CA LEU A 213 -1.89 -13.02 10.89
C LEU A 213 -1.16 -14.24 11.45
N ALA A 214 -0.74 -14.18 12.72
CA ALA A 214 -0.12 -15.30 13.41
C ALA A 214 -1.02 -16.55 13.45
N THR A 215 -2.33 -16.38 13.64
CA THR A 215 -3.31 -17.48 13.63
C THR A 215 -3.50 -18.05 12.23
N LEU A 216 -3.44 -17.22 11.19
CA LEU A 216 -3.53 -17.68 9.80
C LEU A 216 -2.29 -18.46 9.36
N LEU A 217 -1.14 -18.15 9.95
CA LEU A 217 0.12 -18.76 9.60
C LEU A 217 0.50 -19.93 10.53
N GLU A 218 -0.23 -20.19 11.61
CA GLU A 218 0.09 -21.15 12.68
C GLU A 218 0.41 -22.59 12.18
N ASN A 219 -0.12 -22.98 11.01
CA ASN A 219 0.08 -24.30 10.42
C ASN A 219 1.14 -24.37 9.31
N ASN A 220 1.85 -23.26 9.01
CA ASN A 220 2.86 -23.22 7.96
C ASN A 220 4.26 -23.18 8.58
N PRO A 221 5.17 -24.13 8.30
CA PRO A 221 6.51 -24.15 8.90
C PRO A 221 7.36 -22.91 8.56
N ASP A 222 7.07 -22.21 7.46
CA ASP A 222 7.73 -20.96 7.07
C ASP A 222 7.13 -19.72 7.76
N SER A 223 6.11 -19.88 8.60
CA SER A 223 5.38 -18.78 9.25
C SER A 223 6.20 -18.00 10.27
N GLU A 224 7.02 -18.71 11.05
CA GLU A 224 7.82 -18.10 12.11
C GLU A 224 8.82 -17.11 11.52
N ASP A 225 9.41 -17.46 10.38
CA ASP A 225 10.34 -16.61 9.66
C ASP A 225 9.65 -15.36 9.09
N ILE A 226 8.44 -15.49 8.55
CA ILE A 226 7.67 -14.34 8.03
C ILE A 226 7.34 -13.35 9.15
N LEU A 227 6.79 -13.83 10.26
CA LEU A 227 6.44 -12.98 11.39
C LEU A 227 7.67 -12.32 12.01
N ALA A 228 8.78 -13.07 12.14
CA ALA A 228 10.03 -12.53 12.64
C ALA A 228 10.62 -11.45 11.69
N GLN A 229 10.52 -11.63 10.38
CA GLN A 229 10.95 -10.64 9.39
C GLN A 229 10.09 -9.36 9.46
N LEU A 230 8.77 -9.51 9.57
CA LEU A 230 7.85 -8.38 9.71
C LEU A 230 8.12 -7.60 11.01
N GLU A 231 8.29 -8.30 12.14
CA GLU A 231 8.61 -7.67 13.42
C GLU A 231 9.98 -6.99 13.39
N THR A 232 10.96 -7.60 12.73
CA THR A 232 12.28 -7.00 12.50
C THR A 232 12.18 -5.73 11.66
N ALA A 233 11.38 -5.74 10.58
CA ALA A 233 11.13 -4.56 9.76
C ALA A 233 10.47 -3.44 10.56
N LYS A 234 9.43 -3.76 11.36
CA LYS A 234 8.79 -2.81 12.28
C LYS A 234 9.80 -2.21 13.26
N ASN A 235 10.64 -3.04 13.88
CA ASN A 235 11.68 -2.59 14.81
C ASN A 235 12.69 -1.65 14.15
N TYR A 236 13.10 -1.91 12.90
CA TYR A 236 13.96 -0.99 12.16
C TYR A 236 13.29 0.37 11.90
N LEU A 237 11.99 0.38 11.60
CA LEU A 237 11.23 1.62 11.39
C LEU A 237 11.08 2.45 12.67
N THR A 238 10.80 1.79 13.80
CA THR A 238 10.73 2.45 15.10
C THR A 238 12.11 2.95 15.54
N ALA A 239 13.16 2.16 15.34
CA ALA A 239 14.54 2.56 15.61
C ALA A 239 14.98 3.74 14.72
N ALA A 240 14.59 3.77 13.44
CA ALA A 240 14.87 4.89 12.54
C ALA A 240 14.23 6.20 13.02
N GLN A 241 13.01 6.15 13.57
CA GLN A 241 12.37 7.32 14.18
C GLN A 241 13.17 7.84 15.39
N ALA A 242 13.51 6.94 16.30
CA ALA A 242 14.25 7.28 17.51
C ALA A 242 15.63 7.85 17.15
N ALA A 243 16.34 7.20 16.22
CA ALA A 243 17.62 7.67 15.70
C ALA A 243 17.51 9.06 15.07
N GLY A 244 16.45 9.31 14.28
CA GLY A 244 16.18 10.62 13.69
C GLY A 244 16.07 11.74 14.73
N TRP A 245 15.29 11.52 15.79
CA TRP A 245 15.14 12.49 16.88
C TRP A 245 16.43 12.68 17.69
N VAL A 246 17.14 11.59 17.98
CA VAL A 246 18.43 11.64 18.69
C VAL A 246 19.45 12.46 17.89
N LEU A 247 19.53 12.24 16.57
CA LEU A 247 20.42 12.99 15.67
C LEU A 247 20.08 14.48 15.63
N LEU A 248 18.79 14.84 15.62
CA LEU A 248 18.37 16.25 15.72
C LEU A 248 18.75 16.86 17.07
N GLY A 249 18.60 16.11 18.17
CA GLY A 249 19.04 16.54 19.50
C GLY A 249 20.54 16.80 19.55
N ILE A 250 21.35 15.90 18.98
CA ILE A 250 22.81 16.06 18.85
C ILE A 250 23.13 17.31 18.02
N THR A 251 22.42 17.54 16.91
CA THR A 251 22.60 18.72 16.06
C THR A 251 22.42 20.01 16.84
N LEU A 252 21.38 20.08 17.67
CA LEU A 252 21.09 21.24 18.51
C LEU A 252 22.20 21.49 19.54
N ILE A 253 22.69 20.44 20.20
CA ILE A 253 23.80 20.52 21.15
C ILE A 253 25.07 21.00 20.45
N LEU A 254 25.40 20.43 19.29
CA LEU A 254 26.60 20.83 18.53
C LEU A 254 26.51 22.30 18.08
N ALA A 255 25.36 22.73 17.57
CA ALA A 255 25.14 24.13 17.20
C ALA A 255 25.33 25.07 18.41
N LEU A 256 24.80 24.69 19.59
CA LEU A 256 24.97 25.45 20.83
C LEU A 256 26.44 25.54 21.24
N VAL A 257 27.19 24.44 21.20
CA VAL A 257 28.63 24.42 21.54
C VAL A 257 29.42 25.32 20.58
N VAL A 258 29.11 25.30 19.28
CA VAL A 258 29.76 26.19 18.31
C VAL A 258 29.48 27.67 18.62
N VAL A 259 28.25 28.00 19.05
CA VAL A 259 27.88 29.36 19.45
C VAL A 259 28.61 29.80 20.73
N VAL A 260 28.59 28.98 21.79
CA VAL A 260 29.19 29.30 23.10
C VAL A 260 30.71 29.40 23.02
N THR A 261 31.36 28.57 22.21
CA THR A 261 32.81 28.64 22.04
C THR A 261 33.26 29.87 21.23
N GLY A 262 32.35 30.58 20.55
CA GLY A 262 32.62 31.84 19.87
C GLY A 262 32.39 33.06 20.77
N GLN A 263 33.23 34.11 20.65
CA GLN A 263 32.90 35.41 21.25
C GLN A 263 31.54 35.87 20.73
N ILE A 264 30.60 36.02 21.66
CA ILE A 264 29.16 36.09 21.40
C ILE A 264 28.82 37.48 20.85
N SER A 265 28.48 37.53 19.57
CA SER A 265 27.72 38.65 19.00
C SER A 265 26.40 38.09 18.51
N LEU A 266 25.30 38.83 18.69
CA LEU A 266 23.96 38.43 18.23
C LEU A 266 23.97 38.01 16.75
N LYS A 267 24.80 38.69 15.94
CA LYS A 267 25.06 38.36 14.54
C LYS A 267 25.62 36.95 14.33
N ARG A 268 26.57 36.49 15.14
CA ARG A 268 27.10 35.11 15.07
C ARG A 268 26.10 34.07 15.55
N MET A 269 25.32 34.40 16.58
CA MET A 269 24.31 33.49 17.15
C MET A 269 23.24 33.12 16.13
N ILE A 270 22.88 34.03 15.21
CA ILE A 270 21.92 33.77 14.13
C ILE A 270 22.62 33.22 12.88
N SER A 271 23.77 33.79 12.50
CA SER A 271 24.43 33.45 11.23
C SER A 271 25.01 32.04 11.19
N VAL A 272 25.47 31.48 12.31
CA VAL A 272 26.12 30.16 12.32
C VAL A 272 25.08 29.03 12.18
N PRO A 273 24.01 28.97 13.00
CA PRO A 273 22.95 27.98 12.80
C PRO A 273 22.29 28.11 11.43
N ALA A 274 22.01 29.33 10.96
CA ALA A 274 21.46 29.55 9.62
C ALA A 274 22.39 29.01 8.51
N GLY A 275 23.71 29.10 8.68
CA GLY A 275 24.67 28.50 7.76
C GLY A 275 24.62 26.97 7.74
N ILE A 276 24.53 26.35 8.93
CA ILE A 276 24.41 24.90 9.11
C ILE A 276 23.13 24.39 8.44
N PHE A 277 21.98 24.99 8.77
CA PHE A 277 20.68 24.59 8.23
C PHE A 277 20.54 24.86 6.74
N LEU A 278 21.19 25.90 6.21
CA LEU A 278 21.22 26.15 4.76
C LEU A 278 21.93 25.03 4.01
N ILE A 279 23.09 24.57 4.50
CA ILE A 279 23.81 23.44 3.88
C ILE A 279 23.04 22.14 4.05
N ALA A 280 22.48 21.88 5.24
CA ALA A 280 21.66 20.70 5.47
C ALA A 280 20.41 20.67 4.56
N GLY A 281 19.73 21.81 4.39
CA GLY A 281 18.58 21.95 3.49
C GLY A 281 18.96 21.73 2.03
N LEU A 282 20.10 22.25 1.58
CA LEU A 282 20.63 22.00 0.24
C LEU A 282 20.92 20.52 0.03
N LEU A 283 21.58 19.86 0.99
CA LEU A 283 21.89 18.43 0.92
C LEU A 283 20.62 17.58 0.85
N LEU A 284 19.62 17.88 1.70
CA LEU A 284 18.32 17.19 1.65
C LEU A 284 17.62 17.39 0.31
N ALA A 285 17.63 18.60 -0.24
CA ALA A 285 17.03 18.87 -1.54
C ALA A 285 17.74 18.10 -2.66
N VAL A 286 19.07 18.03 -2.64
CA VAL A 286 19.85 17.25 -3.62
C VAL A 286 19.57 15.74 -3.47
N ILE A 287 19.54 15.22 -2.24
CA ILE A 287 19.22 13.80 -1.97
C ILE A 287 17.81 13.48 -2.49
N GLY A 288 16.82 14.31 -2.17
CA GLY A 288 15.45 14.14 -2.66
C GLY A 288 15.37 14.19 -4.19
N LEU A 289 16.09 15.12 -4.83
CA LEU A 289 16.09 15.26 -6.29
C LEU A 289 16.79 14.09 -6.99
N ILE A 290 17.89 13.57 -6.45
CA ILE A 290 18.55 12.36 -6.95
C ILE A 290 17.63 11.15 -6.78
N ALA A 291 16.94 11.03 -5.65
CA ALA A 291 16.04 9.93 -5.40
C ALA A 291 14.81 9.93 -6.33
N LEU A 292 14.29 11.11 -6.69
CA LEU A 292 13.24 11.26 -7.71
C LEU A 292 13.71 10.92 -9.14
N GLN A 293 15.03 10.98 -9.39
CA GLN A 293 15.63 10.65 -10.69
C GLN A 293 16.23 9.24 -10.73
N LEU A 294 15.98 8.41 -9.71
CA LEU A 294 16.45 7.02 -9.70
C LEU A 294 15.91 6.33 -10.96
N PRO A 295 16.79 5.83 -11.85
CA PRO A 295 16.36 5.21 -13.08
C PRO A 295 15.57 3.92 -12.78
N ASP A 296 14.63 3.57 -13.65
CA ASP A 296 13.81 2.35 -13.53
C ASP A 296 14.65 1.08 -13.35
N SER A 297 15.91 1.09 -13.80
CA SER A 297 16.87 0.01 -13.59
C SER A 297 17.22 -0.26 -12.10
N ALA A 298 17.04 0.72 -11.21
CA ALA A 298 17.21 0.52 -9.77
C ALA A 298 16.05 -0.28 -9.15
N LEU A 299 14.88 -0.28 -9.80
CA LEU A 299 13.72 -1.06 -9.39
C LEU A 299 13.88 -2.54 -9.75
N ASN A 300 14.64 -2.85 -10.82
CA ASN A 300 14.99 -4.22 -11.22
C ASN A 300 15.91 -4.93 -10.20
N LEU A 301 16.39 -4.24 -9.16
CA LEU A 301 17.14 -4.83 -8.05
C LEU A 301 16.23 -5.38 -6.94
N LEU A 302 14.93 -5.06 -6.98
CA LEU A 302 13.98 -5.67 -6.06
C LEU A 302 13.76 -7.12 -6.51
N PRO A 303 13.95 -8.11 -5.62
CA PRO A 303 13.75 -9.51 -5.96
C PRO A 303 12.25 -9.73 -6.19
N LEU A 304 11.86 -9.67 -7.45
CA LEU A 304 10.59 -10.22 -7.90
C LEU A 304 10.81 -11.72 -8.03
N PRO A 305 9.90 -12.57 -7.50
CA PRO A 305 10.04 -14.01 -7.64
C PRO A 305 9.96 -14.39 -9.13
N ASP A 306 11.12 -14.73 -9.72
CA ASP A 306 11.24 -15.14 -11.13
C ASP A 306 10.65 -16.55 -11.38
N ASP A 307 10.42 -17.34 -10.32
CA ASP A 307 10.07 -18.76 -10.39
C ASP A 307 8.56 -19.05 -10.23
N GLY A 308 7.72 -18.02 -10.35
CA GLY A 308 6.28 -18.17 -10.25
C GLY A 308 5.62 -18.63 -11.55
N GLY A 309 4.59 -19.50 -11.47
CA GLY A 309 3.76 -19.88 -12.62
C GLY A 309 3.16 -18.67 -13.36
N GLN A 310 2.50 -18.88 -14.51
CA GLN A 310 1.94 -17.79 -15.35
C GLN A 310 1.12 -16.75 -14.57
N GLU A 311 0.49 -17.15 -13.47
CA GLU A 311 -0.28 -16.27 -12.60
C GLU A 311 0.58 -15.22 -11.88
N ILE A 312 1.81 -15.55 -11.45
CA ILE A 312 2.73 -14.61 -10.78
C ILE A 312 3.31 -13.60 -11.78
N LEU A 313 3.53 -14.01 -13.03
CA LEU A 313 3.95 -13.11 -14.11
C LEU A 313 2.90 -12.04 -14.41
N ALA A 314 1.60 -12.35 -14.25
CA ALA A 314 0.52 -11.39 -14.45
C ALA A 314 0.56 -10.25 -13.41
N PHE A 315 1.06 -10.51 -12.20
CA PHE A 315 1.19 -9.49 -11.15
C PHE A 315 2.43 -8.61 -11.28
N ARG A 316 3.37 -8.96 -12.17
CA ARG A 316 4.65 -8.25 -12.29
C ARG A 316 4.49 -6.79 -12.69
N GLU A 317 3.76 -6.52 -13.77
CA GLU A 317 3.59 -5.16 -14.29
C GLU A 317 2.85 -4.23 -13.31
N PRO A 318 1.70 -4.64 -12.71
CA PRO A 318 1.06 -3.85 -11.67
C PRO A 318 1.96 -3.61 -10.45
N LEU A 319 2.74 -4.61 -10.03
CA LEU A 319 3.67 -4.47 -8.91
C LEU A 319 4.79 -3.48 -9.23
N GLU A 320 5.35 -3.53 -10.44
CA GLU A 320 6.32 -2.53 -10.92
C GLU A 320 5.70 -1.13 -10.92
N ASN A 321 4.43 -0.98 -11.35
CA ASN A 321 3.72 0.30 -11.34
C ASN A 321 3.49 0.84 -9.92
N ILE A 322 3.11 -0.02 -8.96
CA ILE A 322 2.99 0.34 -7.54
C ILE A 322 4.34 0.87 -7.03
N ILE A 323 5.42 0.14 -7.29
CA ILE A 323 6.76 0.53 -6.82
C ILE A 323 7.20 1.86 -7.46
N ARG A 324 6.97 2.04 -8.77
CA ARG A 324 7.24 3.29 -9.50
C ARG A 324 6.45 4.47 -8.95
N PHE A 325 5.24 4.24 -8.46
CA PHE A 325 4.44 5.27 -7.80
C PHE A 325 4.96 5.60 -6.38
N ILE A 326 5.19 4.57 -5.56
CA ILE A 326 5.52 4.74 -4.14
C ILE A 326 6.90 5.37 -3.95
N ILE A 327 7.94 4.88 -4.66
CA ILE A 327 9.32 5.31 -4.39
C ILE A 327 9.49 6.82 -4.52
N PRO A 328 9.08 7.49 -5.61
CA PRO A 328 9.16 8.94 -5.71
C PRO A 328 8.41 9.66 -4.59
N LYS A 329 7.22 9.16 -4.21
CA LYS A 329 6.39 9.73 -3.14
C LYS A 329 7.07 9.66 -1.76
N LEU A 330 7.87 8.62 -1.50
CA LEU A 330 8.67 8.51 -0.28
C LEU A 330 9.73 9.61 -0.15
N PHE A 331 10.25 10.11 -1.27
CA PHE A 331 11.31 11.13 -1.28
C PHE A 331 10.79 12.57 -1.48
N GLU A 332 9.53 12.73 -1.90
CA GLU A 332 8.91 14.03 -2.16
C GLU A 332 8.94 14.95 -0.91
N LEU A 333 8.62 14.39 0.27
CA LEU A 333 8.66 15.17 1.53
C LEU A 333 10.08 15.56 1.93
N THR A 334 11.06 14.70 1.65
CA THR A 334 12.48 14.99 1.90
C THR A 334 12.95 16.15 1.03
N LEU A 335 12.54 16.18 -0.24
CA LEU A 335 12.81 17.31 -1.15
C LEU A 335 12.16 18.61 -0.63
N TYR A 336 10.87 18.59 -0.33
CA TYR A 336 10.15 19.78 0.17
C TYR A 336 10.70 20.28 1.50
N THR A 337 11.05 19.38 2.41
CA THR A 337 11.69 19.74 3.68
C THR A 337 13.05 20.38 3.44
N GLY A 338 13.86 19.83 2.52
CA GLY A 338 15.14 20.42 2.13
C GLY A 338 15.01 21.82 1.55
N VAL A 339 14.08 22.02 0.60
CA VAL A 339 13.80 23.33 -0.03
C VAL A 339 13.29 24.35 0.99
N ALA A 340 12.36 23.95 1.87
CA ALA A 340 11.83 24.82 2.92
C ALA A 340 12.93 25.23 3.90
N LEU A 341 13.71 24.27 4.39
CA LEU A 341 14.82 24.53 5.31
C LEU A 341 15.86 25.44 4.69
N PHE A 342 16.23 25.21 3.43
CA PHE A 342 17.14 26.05 2.67
C PHE A 342 16.62 27.50 2.59
N THR A 343 15.36 27.66 2.19
CA THR A 343 14.73 28.97 1.99
C THR A 343 14.64 29.77 3.29
N VAL A 344 14.15 29.15 4.38
CA VAL A 344 14.07 29.78 5.70
C VAL A 344 15.45 30.16 6.21
N SER A 345 16.44 29.27 6.07
CA SER A 345 17.81 29.53 6.50
C SER A 345 18.48 30.66 5.71
N LEU A 346 18.18 30.76 4.41
CA LEU A 346 18.64 31.86 3.56
C LEU A 346 18.07 33.20 4.05
N LEU A 347 16.78 33.25 4.38
CA LEU A 347 16.14 34.45 4.95
C LEU A 347 16.79 34.87 6.27
N PHE A 348 17.05 33.93 7.19
CA PHE A 348 17.77 34.22 8.44
C PHE A 348 19.18 34.74 8.19
N ARG A 349 19.87 34.21 7.17
CA ARG A 349 21.21 34.68 6.81
C ARG A 349 21.19 36.09 6.25
N ILE A 350 20.22 36.42 5.41
CA ILE A 350 19.99 37.79 4.91
C ILE A 350 19.70 38.73 6.09
N ALA A 351 18.79 38.34 6.99
CA ALA A 351 18.47 39.13 8.18
C ALA A 351 19.70 39.36 9.08
N ALA A 352 20.53 38.34 9.28
CA ALA A 352 21.77 38.46 10.06
C ALA A 352 22.80 39.41 9.41
N LEU A 353 22.82 39.52 8.08
CA LEU A 353 23.67 40.50 7.38
C LEU A 353 23.24 41.94 7.66
N LEU A 354 21.94 42.18 7.83
CA LEU A 354 21.36 43.49 8.14
C LEU A 354 21.63 43.97 9.58
N ILE A 355 22.01 43.06 10.49
CA ILE A 355 22.42 43.42 11.85
C ILE A 355 23.79 44.11 11.81
N LYS A 356 23.84 45.40 12.17
CA LYS A 356 25.08 46.19 12.28
C LYS A 356 25.99 45.55 13.35
N ALA A 357 27.25 45.32 13.01
CA ALA A 357 28.23 44.84 13.98
C ALA A 357 28.47 45.95 15.03
N PRO A 358 28.63 45.59 16.33
CA PRO A 358 29.03 46.58 17.32
C PRO A 358 30.36 47.22 16.90
N PRO A 359 30.54 48.54 17.12
CA PRO A 359 31.78 49.22 16.78
C PRO A 359 32.94 48.49 17.46
N ARG A 360 33.97 48.14 16.69
CA ARG A 360 35.23 47.63 17.26
C ARG A 360 35.76 48.70 18.20
N GLU A 361 35.81 48.41 19.50
CA GLU A 361 36.61 49.21 20.42
C GLU A 361 38.02 49.29 19.82
N ALA A 362 38.43 50.52 19.49
CA ALA A 362 39.80 50.78 19.08
C ALA A 362 40.68 50.24 20.19
N LYS A 363 41.59 49.32 19.85
CA LYS A 363 42.68 48.96 20.75
C LYS A 363 43.33 50.28 21.15
N THR A 364 43.13 50.69 22.41
CA THR A 364 43.92 51.75 23.01
C THR A 364 45.34 51.25 22.94
N GLU A 365 46.08 51.79 21.97
CA GLU A 365 47.51 51.60 21.85
C GLU A 365 48.09 52.23 23.10
N THR A 366 48.32 51.41 24.12
CA THR A 366 49.02 51.82 25.33
C THR A 366 50.42 52.19 24.86
N ALA A 367 50.63 53.49 24.63
CA ALA A 367 51.91 54.05 24.29
C ALA A 367 52.94 53.53 25.29
N ALA A 368 53.97 52.85 24.77
CA ALA A 368 55.09 52.40 25.58
C ALA A 368 55.65 53.61 26.35
N PRO A 369 55.89 53.50 27.68
CA PRO A 369 56.52 54.58 28.42
C PRO A 369 57.90 54.84 27.83
N ALA A 370 58.15 56.10 27.49
CA ALA A 370 59.44 56.56 26.97
C ALA A 370 60.59 56.12 27.89
N PRO A 371 61.74 55.70 27.33
CA PRO A 371 62.89 55.32 28.14
C PRO A 371 63.36 56.53 28.97
N ALA A 372 63.44 56.35 30.28
CA ALA A 372 64.05 57.31 31.17
C ALA A 372 65.52 57.48 30.79
N ALA A 373 65.90 58.69 30.41
CA ALA A 373 67.29 59.08 30.26
C ALA A 373 67.95 59.16 31.65
N ALA A 374 68.97 58.35 31.88
CA ALA A 374 69.96 58.52 32.95
C ALA A 374 71.33 58.15 32.39
#